data_AF-A0A3M1JB01-F1
#
_entry.id   AF-A0A3M1JB01-F1
#
_cell.length_a   1.000
_cell.length_b   1.000
_cell.length_c   1.000
_cell.angle_alpha   90.00
_cell.angle_beta   90.00
_cell.angle_gamma   90.00
#
_symmetry.space_group_name_H-M   'P 1'
#
loop_
_entity.id
_entity.type
_entity.pdbx_description
1 polymer ?
#
loop_
_entity_poly.entity_id
_entity_poly.type
_entity_poly.pdbx_seq_one_letter_code
_entity_poly.pdbx_strand_id
1 'polypeptide(L)'
;MSRDAGYFAPDEATLQQNRQIWLEANGLNGADSPVIDPATLPADTTLTVAGSSTMYPVSRQIAIGFRKAGYGGKIKLDQVGTTAGFELFCQRGGTDINNASRPIKQAEAEACDKAGRSPLAFNIGTDALVIAVSQKNDFLQDVTPEQLRRIFTDYENWSDVDPSFPDEPIRRFIPGADSGTLDFFTAATFGRNLNELSAPELVLLLQTNLSKGRVRALEAETPFAERTPEELLALVNQEVVKPRVKKSYNLVESIFNKAEIEATAATIPNSVVKFNNWLSWDFLVSPQASIPEYAGIRTAILGSLWVIFITIIVSLPLGVGAAIYLEEYAATVRNPTMRRINGIIQTNINNLAGVPSIIYGLLGLAVFVRMLEPLTSGTALGINDPATANGRTIVSAGLTLALLILPIIIINAQEAIKAVPQSLRQAGMGLGATKWQTIWAHVLPNAIPGILTGNILAVSRAVGETAPLVVVGVSTFITTDPASPFSKFTTLPAQIYQWTSRPQDEFRNIAAAAIIVLLVLLLSLNAAAVLLRNRYSKKLA
;
A
#
# COMPACT_ATOMS: atom_id res chain seq x y z
N MET A 1 -44.54 -7.08 26.71
CA MET A 1 -43.35 -6.19 26.72
C MET A 1 -42.87 -5.85 25.32
N SER A 2 -42.43 -6.80 24.48
CA SER A 2 -42.00 -6.49 23.10
C SER A 2 -43.14 -5.94 22.24
N ARG A 3 -44.31 -6.60 22.24
CA ARG A 3 -45.49 -6.15 21.46
C ARG A 3 -45.99 -4.75 21.85
N ASP A 4 -45.98 -4.44 23.14
CA ASP A 4 -46.39 -3.12 23.67
C ASP A 4 -45.42 -2.00 23.28
N ALA A 5 -44.22 -2.36 22.84
CA ALA A 5 -43.18 -1.46 22.35
C ALA A 5 -43.02 -1.49 20.81
N GLY A 6 -43.87 -2.23 20.09
CA GLY A 6 -43.83 -2.35 18.62
C GLY A 6 -42.95 -3.48 18.06
N TYR A 7 -42.50 -4.42 18.90
CA TYR A 7 -41.60 -5.51 18.52
C TYR A 7 -42.27 -6.87 18.52
N PHE A 8 -41.85 -7.74 17.61
CA PHE A 8 -42.19 -9.16 17.65
C PHE A 8 -41.35 -9.84 18.73
N ALA A 9 -42.01 -10.61 19.60
CA ALA A 9 -41.31 -11.42 20.59
C ALA A 9 -40.45 -12.50 19.90
N PRO A 10 -39.29 -12.86 20.48
CA PRO A 10 -38.52 -14.00 19.99
C PRO A 10 -39.37 -15.28 20.06
N ASP A 11 -39.09 -16.22 19.16
CA ASP A 11 -39.66 -17.55 19.25
C ASP A 11 -39.12 -18.33 20.47
N GLU A 12 -39.79 -19.42 20.81
CA GLU A 12 -39.45 -20.22 21.99
C GLU A 12 -38.03 -20.82 21.90
N ALA A 13 -37.58 -21.17 20.69
CA ALA A 13 -36.23 -21.66 20.43
C ALA A 13 -35.16 -20.59 20.76
N THR A 14 -35.37 -19.35 20.31
CA THR A 14 -34.47 -18.21 20.59
C THR A 14 -34.44 -17.91 22.09
N LEU A 15 -35.58 -17.99 22.79
CA LEU A 15 -35.62 -17.81 24.24
C LEU A 15 -34.85 -18.91 24.98
N GLN A 16 -34.95 -20.17 24.54
CA GLN A 16 -34.16 -21.27 25.09
C GLN A 16 -32.66 -21.08 24.82
N GLN A 17 -32.29 -20.63 23.61
CA GLN A 17 -30.90 -20.33 23.26
C GLN A 17 -30.33 -19.20 24.13
N ASN A 18 -31.05 -18.09 24.30
CA ASN A 18 -30.65 -16.99 25.18
C ASN A 18 -30.42 -17.48 26.62
N ARG A 19 -31.29 -18.38 27.10
CA ARG A 19 -31.14 -18.99 28.43
C ARG A 19 -29.86 -19.83 28.52
N GLN A 20 -29.55 -20.64 27.52
CA GLN A 20 -28.33 -21.45 27.52
C GLN A 20 -27.08 -20.57 27.51
N ILE A 21 -27.03 -19.53 26.66
CA ILE A 21 -25.92 -18.56 26.62
C ILE A 21 -25.69 -17.96 28.01
N TRP A 22 -26.75 -17.59 28.72
CA TRP A 22 -26.66 -17.05 30.08
C TRP A 22 -26.13 -18.07 31.09
N LEU A 23 -26.64 -19.31 31.06
CA LEU A 23 -26.23 -20.36 31.99
C LEU A 23 -24.77 -20.76 31.79
N GLU A 24 -24.34 -20.96 30.54
CA GLU A 24 -22.97 -21.31 30.18
C GLU A 24 -21.98 -20.23 30.63
N ALA A 25 -22.29 -18.96 30.36
CA ALA A 25 -21.44 -17.83 30.73
C ALA A 25 -21.29 -17.66 32.26
N ASN A 26 -22.24 -18.18 33.05
CA ASN A 26 -22.20 -18.15 34.51
C ASN A 26 -21.81 -19.51 35.13
N GLY A 27 -21.44 -20.51 34.33
CA GLY A 27 -21.04 -21.85 34.82
C GLY A 27 -22.16 -22.67 35.45
N LEU A 28 -23.43 -22.40 35.09
CA LEU A 28 -24.64 -23.01 35.66
C LEU A 28 -25.21 -24.12 34.77
N ASN A 29 -24.35 -25.01 34.26
CA ASN A 29 -24.75 -26.07 33.34
C ASN A 29 -25.64 -27.12 34.06
N GLY A 30 -26.93 -27.16 33.72
CA GLY A 30 -27.90 -28.13 34.26
C GLY A 30 -28.73 -27.67 35.47
N ALA A 31 -28.65 -26.40 35.85
CA ALA A 31 -29.48 -25.81 36.91
C ALA A 31 -30.62 -24.94 36.34
N ASP A 32 -31.73 -24.82 37.07
CA ASP A 32 -32.73 -23.79 36.79
C ASP A 32 -32.09 -22.40 36.94
N SER A 33 -32.36 -21.50 35.99
CA SER A 33 -31.88 -20.12 36.06
C SER A 33 -32.28 -19.52 37.41
N PRO A 34 -31.34 -18.92 38.18
CA PRO A 34 -31.68 -18.34 39.47
C PRO A 34 -32.77 -17.27 39.25
N VAL A 35 -33.88 -17.42 39.97
CA VAL A 35 -34.94 -16.41 39.97
C VAL A 35 -34.42 -15.23 40.77
N ILE A 36 -34.02 -14.17 40.08
CA ILE A 36 -33.54 -12.93 40.70
C ILE A 36 -34.76 -12.13 41.14
N ASP A 37 -34.91 -11.89 42.44
CA ASP A 37 -35.87 -10.92 42.99
C ASP A 37 -35.25 -9.52 42.97
N PRO A 38 -35.74 -8.58 42.13
CA PRO A 38 -35.19 -7.24 42.01
C PRO A 38 -35.22 -6.44 43.33
N ALA A 39 -36.12 -6.76 44.26
CA ALA A 39 -36.22 -6.10 45.56
C ALA A 39 -35.04 -6.40 46.49
N THR A 40 -34.32 -7.49 46.23
CA THR A 40 -33.18 -7.94 47.05
C THR A 40 -31.82 -7.39 46.60
N LEU A 41 -31.80 -6.65 45.48
CA LEU A 41 -30.58 -6.10 44.90
C LEU A 41 -30.13 -4.80 45.60
N PRO A 42 -28.81 -4.50 45.65
CA PRO A 42 -28.29 -3.31 46.31
C PRO A 42 -28.82 -2.00 45.71
N ALA A 43 -29.38 -1.12 46.55
CA ALA A 43 -30.00 0.14 46.12
C ALA A 43 -28.99 1.24 45.72
N ASP A 44 -27.71 1.05 45.98
CA ASP A 44 -26.61 1.94 45.57
C ASP A 44 -26.11 1.66 44.15
N THR A 45 -26.56 0.57 43.52
CA THR A 45 -26.14 0.18 42.17
C THR A 45 -26.85 1.03 41.10
N THR A 46 -26.07 1.55 40.14
CA THR A 46 -26.60 2.24 38.96
C THR A 46 -26.41 1.36 37.72
N LEU A 47 -27.51 0.95 37.10
CA LEU A 47 -27.49 0.24 35.81
C LEU A 47 -27.53 1.24 34.67
N THR A 48 -26.57 1.14 33.76
CA THR A 48 -26.41 2.02 32.62
C THR A 48 -26.64 1.26 31.32
N VAL A 49 -27.61 1.72 30.53
CA VAL A 49 -27.93 1.17 29.21
C VAL A 49 -27.75 2.28 28.19
N ALA A 50 -26.98 2.05 27.14
CA ALA A 50 -26.86 2.98 26.03
C ALA A 50 -26.86 2.24 24.71
N GLY A 51 -27.34 2.88 23.65
CA GLY A 51 -27.27 2.32 22.30
C GLY A 51 -28.39 2.80 21.38
N SER A 52 -28.96 1.87 20.64
CA SER A 52 -29.90 2.09 19.55
C SER A 52 -31.14 2.87 19.97
N SER A 53 -31.47 3.92 19.19
CA SER A 53 -32.73 4.65 19.26
C SER A 53 -33.93 3.76 18.99
N THR A 54 -33.79 2.83 18.06
CA THR A 54 -34.81 1.83 17.72
C THR A 54 -35.12 1.00 18.97
N MET A 55 -34.10 0.47 19.65
CA MET A 55 -34.28 -0.39 20.84
C MET A 55 -34.64 0.37 22.13
N TYR A 56 -34.61 1.70 22.13
CA TYR A 56 -34.85 2.51 23.32
C TYR A 56 -36.24 2.27 23.97
N PRO A 57 -37.37 2.19 23.23
CA PRO A 57 -38.69 1.91 23.80
C PRO A 57 -38.75 0.57 24.54
N VAL A 58 -38.09 -0.48 24.01
CA VAL A 58 -38.01 -1.80 24.64
C VAL A 58 -37.22 -1.72 25.94
N SER A 59 -36.01 -1.13 25.90
CA SER A 59 -35.19 -0.92 27.09
C SER A 59 -35.92 -0.12 28.17
N ARG A 60 -36.70 0.89 27.77
CA ARG A 60 -37.53 1.69 28.66
C ARG A 60 -38.62 0.87 29.34
N GLN A 61 -39.33 0.02 28.60
CA GLN A 61 -40.36 -0.85 29.19
C GLN A 61 -39.76 -1.87 30.16
N ILE A 62 -38.63 -2.49 29.79
CA ILE A 62 -37.90 -3.40 30.67
C ILE A 62 -37.50 -2.70 31.97
N ALA A 63 -36.94 -1.49 31.89
CA ALA A 63 -36.57 -0.70 33.07
C ALA A 63 -37.77 -0.34 33.96
N ILE A 64 -38.93 -0.01 33.38
CA ILE A 64 -40.18 0.24 34.12
C ILE A 64 -40.63 -1.02 34.86
N GLY A 65 -40.63 -2.17 34.18
CA GLY A 65 -41.00 -3.45 34.77
C GLY A 65 -40.06 -3.85 35.91
N PHE A 66 -38.76 -3.67 35.73
CA PHE A 66 -37.74 -4.00 36.73
C PHE A 66 -37.87 -3.14 38.00
N ARG A 67 -38.18 -1.84 37.85
CA ARG A 67 -38.51 -0.96 38.98
C ARG A 67 -39.80 -1.36 39.68
N LYS A 68 -40.85 -1.70 38.90
CA LYS A 68 -42.12 -2.14 39.46
C LYS A 68 -41.99 -3.43 40.27
N ALA A 69 -41.04 -4.29 39.92
CA ALA A 69 -40.68 -5.51 40.64
C ALA A 69 -39.84 -5.25 41.92
N GLY A 70 -39.56 -3.98 42.28
CA GLY A 70 -38.97 -3.63 43.57
C GLY A 70 -37.51 -3.17 43.54
N TYR A 71 -36.88 -3.02 42.37
CA TYR A 71 -35.49 -2.55 42.29
C TYR A 71 -35.32 -1.12 42.84
N GLY A 72 -34.54 -0.99 43.92
CA GLY A 72 -34.30 0.28 44.63
C GLY A 72 -33.18 1.16 44.06
N GLY A 73 -32.40 0.67 43.09
CA GLY A 73 -31.27 1.39 42.49
C GLY A 73 -31.65 2.31 41.32
N LYS A 74 -30.63 2.97 40.73
CA LYS A 74 -30.83 3.86 39.56
C LYS A 74 -30.69 3.08 38.25
N ILE A 75 -31.49 3.45 37.25
CA ILE A 75 -31.36 2.93 35.87
C ILE A 75 -31.25 4.14 34.92
N LYS A 76 -30.13 4.26 34.22
CA LYS A 76 -29.86 5.30 33.23
C LYS A 76 -30.01 4.70 31.83
N LEU A 77 -30.80 5.35 30.99
CA LEU A 77 -31.03 4.94 29.60
C LEU A 77 -30.60 6.08 28.67
N ASP A 78 -29.53 5.88 27.89
CA ASP A 78 -29.00 6.86 26.95
C ASP A 78 -29.26 6.42 25.49
N GLN A 79 -29.70 7.35 24.64
CA GLN A 79 -30.01 7.10 23.24
C GLN A 79 -28.90 7.70 22.36
N VAL A 80 -27.96 6.88 21.92
CA VAL A 80 -26.72 7.32 21.25
C VAL A 80 -26.49 6.67 19.88
N GLY A 81 -27.30 5.68 19.50
CA GLY A 81 -27.13 4.89 18.28
C GLY A 81 -26.34 3.59 18.53
N THR A 82 -26.54 2.58 17.67
CA THR A 82 -25.98 1.23 17.88
C THR A 82 -24.45 1.22 17.90
N THR A 83 -23.81 1.92 16.96
CA THR A 83 -22.34 1.96 16.85
C THR A 83 -21.70 2.72 18.01
N ALA A 84 -22.17 3.93 18.32
CA ALA A 84 -21.68 4.69 19.48
C ALA A 84 -21.99 3.98 20.81
N GLY A 85 -23.09 3.25 20.88
CA GLY A 85 -23.41 2.37 22.02
C GLY A 85 -22.37 1.27 22.23
N PHE A 86 -21.94 0.59 21.16
CA PHE A 86 -20.86 -0.40 21.25
C PHE A 86 -19.53 0.26 21.64
N GLU A 87 -19.21 1.44 21.13
CA GLU A 87 -17.99 2.18 21.53
C GLU A 87 -17.99 2.50 23.03
N LEU A 88 -19.11 3.00 23.56
CA LEU A 88 -19.26 3.27 25.00
C LEU A 88 -19.21 1.99 25.83
N PHE A 89 -19.88 0.93 25.37
CA PHE A 89 -19.92 -0.36 26.05
C PHE A 89 -18.54 -1.05 26.08
N CYS A 90 -17.75 -0.91 25.02
CA CYS A 90 -16.42 -1.50 24.92
C CYS A 90 -15.30 -0.63 25.55
N GLN A 91 -15.62 0.42 26.32
CA GLN A 91 -14.65 1.19 27.10
C GLN A 91 -14.54 0.68 28.55
N ARG A 92 -13.39 0.90 29.20
CA ARG A 92 -13.23 0.60 30.64
C ARG A 92 -14.12 1.55 31.46
N GLY A 93 -15.04 0.98 32.25
CA GLY A 93 -16.07 1.75 32.97
C GLY A 93 -17.23 2.22 32.07
N GLY A 94 -17.34 1.63 30.88
CA GLY A 94 -18.45 1.83 29.95
C GLY A 94 -19.78 1.28 30.45
N THR A 95 -20.82 1.35 29.61
CA THR A 95 -22.17 0.94 30.00
C THR A 95 -22.29 -0.55 30.36
N ASP A 96 -23.31 -0.89 31.15
CA ASP A 96 -23.57 -2.27 31.58
C ASP A 96 -24.29 -3.08 30.50
N ILE A 97 -25.14 -2.43 29.72
CA ILE A 97 -25.89 -3.05 28.62
C ILE A 97 -25.79 -2.15 27.39
N ASN A 98 -25.42 -2.74 26.25
CA ASN A 98 -25.63 -2.10 24.96
C ASN A 98 -26.91 -2.64 24.31
N ASN A 99 -27.92 -1.78 24.13
CA ASN A 99 -29.09 -2.17 23.35
C ASN A 99 -28.82 -1.91 21.86
N ALA A 100 -28.83 -2.95 21.04
CA ALA A 100 -28.39 -2.86 19.65
C ALA A 100 -29.50 -3.31 18.69
N SER A 101 -29.67 -2.59 17.58
CA SER A 101 -30.55 -3.00 16.47
C SER A 101 -29.88 -3.93 15.47
N ARG A 102 -28.59 -4.25 15.68
CA ARG A 102 -27.82 -5.21 14.88
C ARG A 102 -26.83 -5.98 15.78
N PRO A 103 -26.34 -7.15 15.35
CA PRO A 103 -25.24 -7.83 16.02
C PRO A 103 -23.98 -6.95 16.13
N ILE A 104 -23.16 -7.27 17.14
CA ILE A 104 -21.83 -6.67 17.30
C ILE A 104 -20.94 -7.06 16.11
N LYS A 105 -20.21 -6.09 15.53
CA LYS A 105 -19.26 -6.34 14.44
C LYS A 105 -17.96 -6.89 15.02
N GLN A 106 -17.19 -7.63 14.22
CA GLN A 106 -15.89 -8.16 14.66
C GLN A 106 -14.95 -7.08 15.19
N ALA A 107 -14.86 -5.92 14.53
CA ALA A 107 -14.01 -4.81 14.99
C ALA A 107 -14.44 -4.24 16.35
N GLU A 108 -15.74 -4.28 16.67
CA GLU A 108 -16.29 -3.84 17.96
C GLU A 108 -16.04 -4.90 19.04
N ALA A 109 -16.18 -6.18 18.69
CA ALA A 109 -15.83 -7.29 19.58
C ALA A 109 -14.33 -7.25 19.96
N GLU A 110 -13.43 -7.04 18.98
CA GLU A 110 -12.00 -6.87 19.24
C GLU A 110 -11.69 -5.64 20.11
N ALA A 111 -12.48 -4.57 20.01
CA ALA A 111 -12.36 -3.40 20.87
C ALA A 111 -12.78 -3.72 22.31
N CYS A 112 -13.86 -4.48 22.49
CA CYS A 112 -14.30 -5.00 23.78
C CYS A 112 -13.24 -5.92 24.42
N ASP A 113 -12.64 -6.83 23.65
CA ASP A 113 -11.58 -7.73 24.12
C ASP A 113 -10.35 -6.93 24.59
N LYS A 114 -9.93 -5.90 23.83
CA LYS A 114 -8.84 -4.99 24.22
C LYS A 114 -9.14 -4.23 25.51
N ALA A 115 -10.41 -3.94 25.78
CA ALA A 115 -10.84 -3.33 27.04
C ALA A 115 -11.01 -4.34 28.19
N GLY A 116 -10.84 -5.64 27.92
CA GLY A 116 -10.99 -6.72 28.90
C GLY A 116 -12.45 -7.05 29.19
N ARG A 117 -13.35 -6.87 28.21
CA ARG A 117 -14.79 -7.17 28.32
C ARG A 117 -15.17 -8.27 27.33
N SER A 118 -15.94 -9.25 27.79
CA SER A 118 -16.48 -10.34 26.97
C SER A 118 -18.01 -10.22 26.87
N PRO A 119 -18.54 -9.53 25.85
CA PRO A 119 -19.99 -9.31 25.72
C PRO A 119 -20.77 -10.61 25.55
N LEU A 120 -21.95 -10.68 26.19
CA LEU A 120 -22.97 -11.69 25.94
C LEU A 120 -24.09 -11.06 25.10
N ALA A 121 -24.53 -11.76 24.05
CA ALA A 121 -25.56 -11.29 23.14
C ALA A 121 -26.87 -12.06 23.36
N PHE A 122 -27.98 -11.32 23.48
CA PHE A 122 -29.32 -11.86 23.61
C PHE A 122 -30.24 -11.28 22.54
N ASN A 123 -30.95 -12.14 21.82
CA ASN A 123 -31.99 -11.70 20.90
C ASN A 123 -33.31 -11.55 21.66
N ILE A 124 -33.73 -10.30 21.89
CA ILE A 124 -34.90 -9.98 22.71
C ILE A 124 -36.14 -9.59 21.90
N GLY A 125 -36.03 -9.56 20.58
CA GLY A 125 -37.15 -9.30 19.69
C GLY A 125 -36.72 -8.94 18.27
N THR A 126 -37.67 -9.00 17.35
CA THR A 126 -37.49 -8.63 15.95
C THR A 126 -38.30 -7.38 15.65
N ASP A 127 -37.67 -6.41 15.00
CA ASP A 127 -38.33 -5.25 14.42
C ASP A 127 -38.63 -5.50 12.94
N ALA A 128 -39.73 -4.96 12.43
CA ALA A 128 -40.09 -5.07 11.02
C ALA A 128 -40.00 -3.70 10.36
N LEU A 129 -39.25 -3.61 9.26
CA LEU A 129 -39.36 -2.47 8.36
C LEU A 129 -40.64 -2.64 7.54
N VAL A 130 -41.62 -1.78 7.78
CA VAL A 130 -42.88 -1.77 7.02
C VAL A 130 -42.82 -0.68 5.96
N ILE A 131 -43.07 -1.08 4.71
CA ILE A 131 -43.31 -0.13 3.63
C ILE A 131 -44.81 0.10 3.58
N ALA A 132 -45.23 1.36 3.74
CA ALA A 132 -46.63 1.73 3.73
C ALA A 132 -46.88 2.79 2.66
N VAL A 133 -47.98 2.62 1.94
CA VAL A 133 -48.47 3.61 0.99
C VAL A 133 -49.68 4.32 1.61
N SER A 134 -49.73 5.65 1.46
CA SER A 134 -50.85 6.44 1.98
C SER A 134 -52.15 6.05 1.28
N GLN A 135 -53.24 5.91 2.04
CA GLN A 135 -54.58 5.66 1.47
C GLN A 135 -55.09 6.79 0.57
N LYS A 136 -54.46 7.98 0.63
CA LYS A 136 -54.77 9.10 -0.27
C LYS A 136 -53.97 9.06 -1.57
N ASN A 137 -53.03 8.13 -1.71
CA ASN A 137 -52.30 7.94 -2.97
C ASN A 137 -53.25 7.22 -3.95
N ASP A 138 -53.41 7.82 -5.13
CA ASP A 138 -54.33 7.39 -6.17
C ASP A 138 -53.65 6.64 -7.33
N PHE A 139 -52.30 6.67 -7.40
CA PHE A 139 -51.53 6.03 -8.47
C PHE A 139 -50.66 4.86 -8.00
N LEU A 140 -50.26 4.83 -6.73
CA LEU A 140 -49.46 3.77 -6.11
C LEU A 140 -50.29 3.11 -5.00
N GLN A 141 -50.48 1.79 -5.07
CA GLN A 141 -51.21 1.01 -4.06
C GLN A 141 -50.27 0.04 -3.33
N ASP A 142 -49.47 -0.71 -4.09
CA ASP A 142 -48.39 -1.55 -3.60
C ASP A 142 -47.10 -1.18 -4.32
N VAL A 143 -45.97 -1.35 -3.63
CA VAL A 143 -44.65 -1.12 -4.23
C VAL A 143 -43.87 -2.44 -4.29
N THR A 144 -43.51 -2.84 -5.49
CA THR A 144 -42.64 -4.00 -5.68
C THR A 144 -41.20 -3.67 -5.23
N PRO A 145 -40.38 -4.65 -4.83
CA PRO A 145 -38.96 -4.40 -4.53
C PRO A 145 -38.21 -3.70 -5.68
N GLU A 146 -38.59 -3.98 -6.93
CA GLU A 146 -37.99 -3.35 -8.11
C GLU A 146 -38.40 -1.89 -8.27
N GLN A 147 -39.69 -1.57 -8.12
CA GLN A 147 -40.14 -0.18 -8.10
C GLN A 147 -39.54 0.58 -6.92
N LEU A 148 -39.42 -0.06 -5.76
CA LEU A 148 -38.79 0.55 -4.57
C LEU A 148 -37.33 0.91 -4.83
N ARG A 149 -36.56 0.06 -5.53
CA ARG A 149 -35.20 0.40 -5.98
C ARG A 149 -35.22 1.65 -6.84
N ARG A 150 -36.02 1.65 -7.91
CA ARG A 150 -36.11 2.78 -8.85
C ARG A 150 -36.51 4.08 -8.14
N ILE A 151 -37.46 4.00 -7.20
CA ILE A 151 -37.88 5.14 -6.39
C ILE A 151 -36.71 5.73 -5.59
N PHE A 152 -35.69 4.96 -5.20
CA PHE A 152 -34.56 5.43 -4.41
C PHE A 152 -33.22 5.48 -5.18
N THR A 153 -33.24 5.39 -6.52
CA THR A 153 -32.07 5.59 -7.39
C THR A 153 -32.14 6.94 -8.15
N ASP A 154 -31.54 6.99 -9.34
CA ASP A 154 -31.34 8.12 -10.24
C ASP A 154 -32.59 8.59 -10.99
N TYR A 155 -33.72 7.91 -10.87
CA TYR A 155 -34.99 8.33 -11.49
C TYR A 155 -35.49 9.65 -10.89
N GLU A 156 -35.91 10.62 -11.69
CA GLU A 156 -36.28 11.94 -11.19
C GLU A 156 -37.79 12.09 -11.03
N ASN A 157 -38.58 11.47 -11.90
CA ASN A 157 -40.05 11.52 -11.90
C ASN A 157 -40.68 10.15 -11.60
N TRP A 158 -41.92 10.15 -11.09
CA TRP A 158 -42.68 8.93 -10.83
C TRP A 158 -42.96 8.14 -12.12
N SER A 159 -43.18 8.82 -13.24
CA SER A 159 -43.30 8.27 -14.59
C SER A 159 -42.08 7.45 -15.03
N ASP A 160 -40.88 7.77 -14.53
CA ASP A 160 -39.66 7.03 -14.87
C ASP A 160 -39.57 5.68 -14.12
N VAL A 161 -40.24 5.57 -12.96
CA VAL A 161 -40.33 4.33 -12.17
C VAL A 161 -41.27 3.34 -12.84
N ASP A 162 -42.44 3.83 -13.27
CA ASP A 162 -43.45 3.11 -14.03
C ASP A 162 -44.16 4.11 -14.95
N PRO A 163 -44.21 3.88 -16.28
CA PRO A 163 -44.86 4.80 -17.22
C PRO A 163 -46.35 5.07 -16.95
N SER A 164 -47.01 4.25 -16.13
CA SER A 164 -48.40 4.47 -15.70
C SER A 164 -48.54 5.47 -14.55
N PHE A 165 -47.44 5.89 -13.93
CA PHE A 165 -47.42 6.86 -12.83
C PHE A 165 -47.35 8.31 -13.35
N PRO A 166 -47.77 9.30 -12.53
CA PRO A 166 -47.75 10.70 -12.94
C PRO A 166 -46.35 11.21 -13.25
N ASP A 167 -46.23 12.13 -14.20
CA ASP A 167 -44.97 12.80 -14.54
C ASP A 167 -44.65 13.93 -13.55
N GLU A 168 -44.46 13.54 -12.28
CA GLU A 168 -44.16 14.44 -11.16
C GLU A 168 -42.84 14.05 -10.48
N PRO A 169 -42.07 15.03 -9.96
CA PRO A 169 -40.78 14.75 -9.35
C PRO A 169 -40.89 13.96 -8.04
N ILE A 170 -40.02 12.96 -7.88
CA ILE A 170 -39.93 12.14 -6.68
C ILE A 170 -39.20 12.92 -5.58
N ARG A 171 -39.89 13.19 -4.47
CA ARG A 171 -39.28 13.79 -3.27
C ARG A 171 -38.90 12.70 -2.27
N ARG A 172 -37.60 12.54 -2.05
CA ARG A 172 -37.03 11.51 -1.18
C ARG A 172 -36.65 12.10 0.17
N PHE A 173 -37.09 11.42 1.23
CA PHE A 173 -36.66 11.71 2.60
C PHE A 173 -36.05 10.44 3.16
N ILE A 174 -34.74 10.46 3.40
CA ILE A 174 -34.01 9.33 3.96
C ILE A 174 -33.53 9.65 5.38
N PRO A 175 -33.47 8.66 6.29
CA PRO A 175 -32.82 8.84 7.58
C PRO A 175 -31.36 9.29 7.42
N GLY A 176 -30.79 9.88 8.48
CA GLY A 176 -29.35 10.20 8.53
C GLY A 176 -28.46 8.96 8.39
N ALA A 177 -27.19 9.19 8.00
CA ALA A 177 -26.20 8.13 7.72
C ALA A 177 -25.83 7.25 8.93
N ASP A 178 -26.25 7.67 10.12
CA ASP A 178 -26.08 7.03 11.42
C ASP A 178 -27.29 6.13 11.81
N SER A 179 -28.31 6.04 10.94
CA SER A 179 -29.50 5.23 11.15
C SER A 179 -29.29 3.75 10.77
N GLY A 180 -29.40 2.84 11.75
CA GLY A 180 -29.40 1.39 11.47
C GLY A 180 -30.57 0.92 10.60
N THR A 181 -31.64 1.71 10.49
CA THR A 181 -32.76 1.46 9.57
C THR A 181 -32.34 1.71 8.11
N LEU A 182 -31.50 2.72 7.86
CA LEU A 182 -30.96 3.00 6.53
C LEU A 182 -30.00 1.88 6.08
N ASP A 183 -29.16 1.41 6.98
CA ASP A 183 -28.24 0.28 6.74
C ASP A 183 -29.01 -0.97 6.28
N PHE A 184 -30.06 -1.35 7.03
CA PHE A 184 -30.89 -2.50 6.70
C PHE A 184 -31.67 -2.30 5.40
N PHE A 185 -32.30 -1.13 5.23
CA PHE A 185 -33.05 -0.79 4.02
C PHE A 185 -32.18 -0.90 2.77
N THR A 186 -30.94 -0.41 2.84
CA THR A 186 -29.99 -0.46 1.72
C THR A 186 -29.63 -1.91 1.37
N ALA A 187 -29.29 -2.71 2.38
CA ALA A 187 -28.96 -4.12 2.17
C ALA A 187 -30.13 -4.94 1.59
N ALA A 188 -31.33 -4.75 2.13
CA ALA A 188 -32.53 -5.49 1.72
C ALA A 188 -33.08 -5.04 0.36
N THR A 189 -33.00 -3.75 0.05
CA THR A 189 -33.53 -3.20 -1.19
C THR A 189 -32.58 -3.44 -2.34
N PHE A 190 -31.28 -3.17 -2.21
CA PHE A 190 -30.38 -3.12 -3.37
C PHE A 190 -29.65 -4.42 -3.70
N GLY A 191 -29.44 -5.34 -2.76
CA GLY A 191 -29.09 -6.76 -3.01
C GLY A 191 -28.00 -7.12 -4.04
N ARG A 192 -27.13 -6.20 -4.47
CA ARG A 192 -26.24 -6.41 -5.64
C ARG A 192 -24.82 -6.82 -5.27
N ASN A 193 -24.25 -7.67 -6.12
CA ASN A 193 -22.81 -7.92 -6.18
C ASN A 193 -22.13 -6.65 -6.70
N LEU A 194 -20.99 -6.26 -6.11
CA LEU A 194 -20.24 -5.05 -6.50
C LEU A 194 -19.93 -4.99 -8.01
N ASN A 195 -19.80 -6.15 -8.65
CA ASN A 195 -19.48 -6.29 -10.07
C ASN A 195 -20.65 -5.95 -11.02
N GLU A 196 -21.86 -5.77 -10.49
CA GLU A 196 -23.08 -5.47 -11.26
C GLU A 196 -23.48 -3.98 -11.18
N LEU A 197 -22.66 -3.17 -10.51
CA LEU A 197 -22.90 -1.74 -10.34
C LEU A 197 -22.41 -0.97 -11.57
N SER A 198 -23.22 -0.01 -12.01
CA SER A 198 -22.87 0.94 -13.06
C SER A 198 -21.78 1.92 -12.59
N ALA A 199 -21.06 2.54 -13.54
CA ALA A 199 -20.02 3.52 -13.22
C ALA A 199 -20.51 4.67 -12.31
N PRO A 200 -21.69 5.27 -12.52
CA PRO A 200 -22.23 6.29 -11.60
C PRO A 200 -22.45 5.77 -10.17
N GLU A 201 -22.94 4.54 -10.01
CA GLU A 201 -23.14 3.91 -8.70
C GLU A 201 -21.80 3.65 -7.98
N LEU A 202 -20.76 3.22 -8.72
CA LEU A 202 -19.41 3.02 -8.17
C LEU A 202 -18.77 4.35 -7.73
N VAL A 203 -18.96 5.42 -8.52
CA VAL A 203 -18.50 6.76 -8.15
C VAL A 203 -19.22 7.27 -6.91
N LEU A 204 -20.54 7.06 -6.82
CA LEU A 204 -21.32 7.41 -5.64
C LEU A 204 -20.80 6.68 -4.39
N LEU A 205 -20.54 5.37 -4.50
CA LEU A 205 -19.95 4.59 -3.40
C LEU A 205 -18.60 5.16 -2.93
N LEU A 206 -17.72 5.57 -3.86
CA LEU A 206 -16.45 6.22 -3.52
C LEU A 206 -16.66 7.56 -2.82
N GLN A 207 -17.55 8.41 -3.35
CA GLN A 207 -17.80 9.74 -2.81
C GLN A 207 -18.48 9.72 -1.44
N THR A 208 -19.33 8.73 -1.19
CA THR A 208 -20.04 8.57 0.09
C THR A 208 -19.15 7.97 1.18
N ASN A 209 -18.25 7.04 0.82
CA ASN A 209 -17.43 6.32 1.80
C ASN A 209 -16.02 6.89 2.00
N LEU A 210 -15.58 7.86 1.17
CA LEU A 210 -14.28 8.50 1.29
C LEU A 210 -14.38 9.96 1.77
N SER A 211 -13.33 10.42 2.44
CA SER A 211 -13.25 11.83 2.84
C SER A 211 -13.15 12.74 1.62
N LYS A 212 -13.68 13.96 1.72
CA LYS A 212 -13.60 14.97 0.64
C LYS A 212 -12.17 15.21 0.16
N GLY A 213 -11.18 15.11 1.06
CA GLY A 213 -9.76 15.21 0.72
C GLY A 213 -9.27 14.04 -0.13
N ARG A 214 -9.68 12.80 0.20
CA ARG A 214 -9.28 11.61 -0.58
C ARG A 214 -9.95 11.59 -1.95
N VAL A 215 -11.22 11.95 -2.03
CA VAL A 215 -11.94 12.11 -3.30
C VAL A 215 -11.23 13.10 -4.22
N ARG A 216 -10.84 14.28 -3.72
CA ARG A 216 -10.08 15.27 -4.48
C ARG A 216 -8.72 14.76 -4.96
N ALA A 217 -8.02 13.97 -4.13
CA ALA A 217 -6.74 13.39 -4.52
C ALA A 217 -6.91 12.38 -5.67
N LEU A 218 -7.93 11.50 -5.60
CA LEU A 218 -8.20 10.51 -6.64
C LEU A 218 -8.63 11.17 -7.96
N GLU A 219 -9.45 12.22 -7.89
CA GLU A 219 -9.84 13.05 -9.04
C GLU A 219 -8.64 13.81 -9.65
N ALA A 220 -7.70 14.28 -8.83
CA ALA A 220 -6.48 14.93 -9.30
C ALA A 220 -5.50 13.96 -9.99
N GLU A 221 -5.52 12.67 -9.62
CA GLU A 221 -4.75 11.63 -10.29
C GLU A 221 -5.37 11.25 -11.63
N THR A 222 -6.66 10.88 -11.65
CA THR A 222 -7.43 10.61 -12.87
C THR A 222 -8.91 10.84 -12.58
N PRO A 223 -9.59 11.76 -13.31
CA PRO A 223 -10.98 12.08 -13.08
C PRO A 223 -11.89 10.85 -13.13
N PHE A 224 -12.90 10.76 -12.25
CA PHE A 224 -13.76 9.56 -12.23
C PHE A 224 -14.55 9.36 -13.53
N ALA A 225 -14.83 10.44 -14.25
CA ALA A 225 -15.48 10.41 -15.56
C ALA A 225 -14.63 9.76 -16.66
N GLU A 226 -13.30 9.76 -16.50
CA GLU A 226 -12.36 9.18 -17.47
C GLU A 226 -12.01 7.71 -17.16
N ARG A 227 -12.46 7.19 -16.02
CA ARG A 227 -12.17 5.82 -15.59
C ARG A 227 -13.19 4.83 -16.15
N THR A 228 -12.69 3.66 -16.52
CA THR A 228 -13.53 2.51 -16.89
C THR A 228 -14.29 1.96 -15.68
N PRO A 229 -15.44 1.28 -15.88
CA PRO A 229 -16.17 0.62 -14.79
C PRO A 229 -15.31 -0.35 -13.97
N GLU A 230 -14.35 -1.02 -14.64
CA GLU A 230 -13.41 -1.96 -14.01
C GLU A 230 -12.42 -1.25 -13.08
N GLU A 231 -11.90 -0.09 -13.48
CA GLU A 231 -11.01 0.74 -12.65
C GLU A 231 -11.75 1.36 -11.46
N LEU A 232 -13.00 1.79 -11.66
CA LEU A 232 -13.86 2.28 -10.59
C LEU A 232 -14.19 1.18 -9.58
N LEU A 233 -14.48 -0.03 -10.07
CA LEU A 233 -14.70 -1.20 -9.24
C LEU A 233 -13.43 -1.60 -8.48
N ALA A 234 -12.25 -1.52 -9.10
CA ALA A 234 -10.98 -1.74 -8.45
C ALA A 234 -10.73 -0.73 -7.33
N LEU A 235 -11.01 0.56 -7.57
CA LEU A 235 -10.95 1.61 -6.55
C LEU A 235 -11.91 1.35 -5.39
N VAL A 236 -13.17 0.99 -5.66
CA VAL A 236 -14.16 0.68 -4.62
C VAL A 236 -13.66 -0.51 -3.77
N ASN A 237 -13.16 -1.55 -4.42
CA ASN A 237 -12.59 -2.69 -3.70
C ASN A 237 -11.37 -2.29 -2.85
N GLN A 238 -10.51 -1.41 -3.35
CA GLN A 238 -9.30 -0.96 -2.67
C GLN A 238 -9.59 -0.02 -1.49
N GLU A 239 -10.50 0.95 -1.68
CA GLU A 239 -10.67 2.09 -0.77
C GLU A 239 -11.87 1.92 0.19
N VAL A 240 -12.92 1.23 -0.26
CA VAL A 240 -14.17 1.02 0.50
C VAL A 240 -14.23 -0.38 1.09
N VAL A 241 -14.10 -1.43 0.25
CA VAL A 241 -14.24 -2.82 0.69
C VAL A 241 -13.04 -3.29 1.51
N LYS A 242 -11.82 -2.92 1.08
CA LYS A 242 -10.55 -3.25 1.74
C LYS A 242 -10.45 -4.74 2.12
N PRO A 243 -10.48 -5.66 1.12
CA PRO A 243 -10.33 -7.08 1.40
C PRO A 243 -9.03 -7.31 2.17
N ARG A 244 -9.09 -8.16 3.19
CA ARG A 244 -7.93 -8.52 4.01
C ARG A 244 -7.54 -9.96 3.75
N VAL A 245 -6.29 -10.18 3.37
CA VAL A 245 -5.75 -11.54 3.28
C VAL A 245 -5.64 -12.11 4.68
N LYS A 246 -6.32 -13.23 4.90
CA LYS A 246 -6.26 -13.98 6.17
C LYS A 246 -5.09 -14.94 6.20
N LYS A 247 -4.72 -15.50 5.04
CA LYS A 247 -3.63 -16.44 4.88
C LYS A 247 -3.14 -16.43 3.43
N SER A 248 -1.82 -16.47 3.25
CA SER A 248 -1.16 -16.60 1.95
C SER A 248 -0.46 -17.95 1.86
N TYR A 249 -0.38 -18.50 0.66
CA TYR A 249 0.28 -19.77 0.38
C TYR A 249 1.28 -19.57 -0.74
N ASN A 250 2.44 -20.23 -0.64
CA ASN A 250 3.45 -20.15 -1.68
C ASN A 250 3.09 -21.03 -2.89
N LEU A 251 3.89 -20.96 -3.96
CA LEU A 251 3.62 -21.68 -5.21
C LEU A 251 3.55 -23.21 -5.00
N VAL A 252 4.43 -23.78 -4.18
CA VAL A 252 4.49 -25.23 -3.94
C VAL A 252 3.25 -25.69 -3.20
N GLU A 253 2.88 -25.00 -2.13
CA GLU A 253 1.66 -25.28 -1.35
C GLU A 253 0.41 -25.15 -2.23
N SER A 254 0.35 -24.12 -3.07
CA SER A 254 -0.79 -23.87 -3.96
C SER A 254 -0.98 -24.98 -4.99
N ILE A 255 0.10 -25.62 -5.45
CA ILE A 255 0.05 -26.72 -6.44
C ILE A 255 -0.25 -28.06 -5.76
N PHE A 256 0.40 -28.38 -4.66
CA PHE A 256 0.35 -29.72 -4.07
C PHE A 256 -0.70 -29.88 -2.97
N ASN A 257 -1.11 -28.81 -2.28
CA ASN A 257 -1.99 -28.86 -1.11
C ASN A 257 -3.34 -28.15 -1.34
N LYS A 258 -3.82 -28.10 -2.59
CA LYS A 258 -5.05 -27.38 -2.95
C LYS A 258 -6.28 -27.78 -2.10
N ALA A 259 -6.47 -29.08 -1.86
CA ALA A 259 -7.61 -29.59 -1.08
C ALA A 259 -7.59 -29.09 0.39
N GLU A 260 -6.40 -28.98 0.98
CA GLU A 260 -6.22 -28.47 2.34
C GLU A 260 -6.46 -26.96 2.42
N ILE A 261 -6.05 -26.23 1.39
CA ILE A 261 -6.29 -24.78 1.26
C ILE A 261 -7.79 -24.50 1.16
N GLU A 262 -8.51 -25.25 0.32
CA GLU A 262 -9.97 -25.10 0.16
C GLU A 262 -10.72 -25.47 1.43
N ALA A 263 -10.31 -26.55 2.12
CA ALA A 263 -10.87 -26.91 3.42
C ALA A 263 -10.62 -25.82 4.47
N THR A 264 -9.42 -25.23 4.49
CA THR A 264 -9.11 -24.12 5.40
C THR A 264 -9.96 -22.89 5.09
N ALA A 265 -10.14 -22.54 3.82
CA ALA A 265 -10.96 -21.40 3.40
C ALA A 265 -12.44 -21.60 3.78
N ALA A 266 -12.98 -22.80 3.66
CA ALA A 266 -14.35 -23.11 4.05
C ALA A 266 -14.65 -22.86 5.54
N THR A 267 -13.62 -22.89 6.40
CA THR A 267 -13.78 -22.57 7.84
C THR A 267 -13.83 -21.07 8.13
N ILE A 268 -13.48 -20.21 7.17
CA ILE A 268 -13.46 -18.76 7.34
C ILE A 268 -14.71 -18.15 6.66
N PRO A 269 -15.63 -17.53 7.42
CA PRO A 269 -16.85 -16.93 6.89
C PRO A 269 -16.56 -15.86 5.82
N ASN A 270 -17.33 -15.88 4.72
CA ASN A 270 -17.22 -14.94 3.59
C ASN A 270 -15.81 -14.87 2.97
N SER A 271 -15.01 -15.94 3.07
CA SER A 271 -13.69 -16.00 2.45
C SER A 271 -13.75 -16.56 1.03
N VAL A 272 -12.84 -16.10 0.18
CA VAL A 272 -12.70 -16.57 -1.19
C VAL A 272 -11.23 -16.93 -1.42
N VAL A 273 -10.98 -18.10 -1.98
CA VAL A 273 -9.64 -18.50 -2.43
C VAL A 273 -9.41 -17.89 -3.80
N LYS A 274 -8.36 -17.07 -3.92
CA LYS A 274 -7.95 -16.48 -5.18
C LYS A 274 -6.53 -16.94 -5.52
N PHE A 275 -6.37 -17.57 -6.67
CA PHE A 275 -5.04 -17.78 -7.24
C PHE A 275 -4.57 -16.49 -7.88
N ASN A 276 -3.44 -15.94 -7.42
CA ASN A 276 -2.93 -14.68 -7.91
C ASN A 276 -1.58 -14.87 -8.60
N ASN A 277 -1.42 -14.29 -9.79
CA ASN A 277 -0.12 -14.16 -10.42
C ASN A 277 0.49 -12.80 -10.05
N TRP A 278 1.53 -12.83 -9.22
CA TRP A 278 2.22 -11.62 -8.77
C TRP A 278 3.11 -10.98 -9.84
N LEU A 279 3.51 -11.73 -10.87
CA LEU A 279 4.24 -11.21 -12.03
C LEU A 279 3.27 -10.99 -13.19
N SER A 280 2.54 -9.88 -13.13
CA SER A 280 1.58 -9.46 -14.15
C SER A 280 2.08 -8.23 -14.92
N TRP A 281 1.45 -7.92 -16.06
CA TRP A 281 1.74 -6.66 -16.75
C TRP A 281 1.39 -5.45 -15.87
N ASP A 282 0.27 -5.52 -15.17
CA ASP A 282 -0.18 -4.51 -14.22
C ASP A 282 0.88 -4.23 -13.13
N PHE A 283 1.49 -5.29 -12.57
CA PHE A 283 2.58 -5.15 -11.60
C PHE A 283 3.76 -4.31 -12.12
N LEU A 284 4.08 -4.41 -13.42
CA LEU A 284 5.18 -3.66 -14.04
C LEU A 284 4.84 -2.19 -14.30
N VAL A 285 3.58 -1.88 -14.61
CA VAL A 285 3.14 -0.54 -15.05
C VAL A 285 2.41 0.26 -13.97
N SER A 286 1.98 -0.39 -12.89
CA SER A 286 1.31 0.25 -11.77
C SER A 286 2.31 0.85 -10.77
N PRO A 287 1.93 1.96 -10.09
CA PRO A 287 2.75 2.58 -9.06
C PRO A 287 2.76 1.75 -7.78
N GLN A 288 3.65 2.11 -6.85
CA GLN A 288 3.68 1.48 -5.53
C GLN A 288 2.35 1.71 -4.79
N ALA A 289 1.80 0.67 -4.15
CA ALA A 289 0.62 0.78 -3.29
C ALA A 289 0.93 0.28 -1.87
N SER A 290 0.12 0.71 -0.91
CA SER A 290 0.21 0.26 0.49
C SER A 290 -0.39 -1.13 0.71
N ILE A 291 -1.22 -1.58 -0.23
CA ILE A 291 -1.88 -2.87 -0.27
C ILE A 291 -1.14 -3.74 -1.30
N PRO A 292 -0.58 -4.90 -0.92
CA PRO A 292 0.24 -5.75 -1.78
C PRO A 292 -0.40 -6.13 -3.13
N GLU A 293 -1.70 -6.35 -3.15
CA GLU A 293 -2.47 -6.83 -4.29
C GLU A 293 -2.57 -5.82 -5.43
N TYR A 294 -2.40 -4.54 -5.11
CA TYR A 294 -2.45 -3.43 -6.07
C TYR A 294 -1.08 -2.76 -6.21
N ALA A 295 -0.04 -3.28 -5.55
CA ALA A 295 1.27 -2.65 -5.53
C ALA A 295 2.06 -3.03 -6.79
N GLY A 296 2.43 -2.03 -7.59
CA GLY A 296 3.37 -2.19 -8.69
C GLY A 296 4.77 -1.66 -8.38
N ILE A 297 5.67 -1.83 -9.37
CA ILE A 297 7.09 -1.48 -9.28
C ILE A 297 7.54 -0.45 -10.32
N ARG A 298 6.62 0.15 -11.09
CA ARG A 298 6.95 1.13 -12.14
C ARG A 298 7.85 2.25 -11.63
N THR A 299 7.48 2.85 -10.50
CA THR A 299 8.21 3.97 -9.89
C THR A 299 9.65 3.59 -9.54
N ALA A 300 9.88 2.34 -9.14
CA ALA A 300 11.21 1.82 -8.83
C ALA A 300 12.02 1.42 -10.07
N ILE A 301 11.38 0.90 -11.12
CA ILE A 301 12.05 0.66 -12.41
C ILE A 301 12.59 1.98 -12.95
N LEU A 302 11.75 3.01 -13.03
CA LEU A 302 12.13 4.33 -13.53
C LEU A 302 13.19 4.97 -12.63
N GLY A 303 13.04 4.89 -11.31
CA GLY A 303 14.04 5.40 -10.37
C GLY A 303 15.39 4.69 -10.50
N SER A 304 15.40 3.36 -10.64
CA SER A 304 16.62 2.57 -10.90
C SER A 304 17.31 2.98 -12.19
N LEU A 305 16.56 3.16 -13.29
CA LEU A 305 17.10 3.59 -14.57
C LEU A 305 17.74 4.98 -14.50
N TRP A 306 17.08 5.95 -13.87
CA TRP A 306 17.62 7.29 -13.68
C TRP A 306 18.89 7.30 -12.82
N VAL A 307 18.89 6.58 -11.70
CA VAL A 307 20.07 6.48 -10.82
C VAL A 307 21.25 5.90 -11.57
N ILE A 308 21.05 4.79 -12.28
CA ILE A 308 22.11 4.13 -13.05
C ILE A 308 22.60 4.96 -14.21
N PHE A 309 21.71 5.69 -14.88
CA PHE A 309 22.09 6.62 -15.94
C PHE A 309 23.06 7.71 -15.42
N ILE A 310 22.72 8.36 -14.30
CA ILE A 310 23.61 9.35 -13.67
C ILE A 310 24.92 8.72 -13.21
N THR A 311 24.86 7.53 -12.60
CA THR A 311 26.04 6.78 -12.17
C THR A 311 26.99 6.52 -13.34
N ILE A 312 26.49 6.07 -14.49
CA ILE A 312 27.28 5.79 -15.69
C ILE A 312 27.91 7.08 -16.24
N ILE A 313 27.10 8.14 -16.42
CA ILE A 313 27.56 9.41 -17.01
C ILE A 313 28.70 10.03 -16.19
N VAL A 314 28.67 9.89 -14.87
CA VAL A 314 29.68 10.47 -13.99
C VAL A 314 30.89 9.55 -13.83
N SER A 315 30.66 8.27 -13.53
CA SER A 315 31.75 7.36 -13.17
C SER A 315 32.60 6.92 -14.36
N LEU A 316 32.01 6.73 -15.56
CA LEU A 316 32.79 6.25 -16.71
C LEU A 316 33.83 7.26 -17.18
N PRO A 317 33.50 8.54 -17.46
CA PRO A 317 34.49 9.50 -17.94
C PRO A 317 35.55 9.79 -16.89
N LEU A 318 35.14 9.94 -15.62
CA LEU A 318 36.07 10.19 -14.51
C LEU A 318 37.00 9.01 -14.28
N GLY A 319 36.46 7.79 -14.25
CA GLY A 319 37.25 6.59 -13.98
C GLY A 319 38.21 6.24 -15.11
N VAL A 320 37.74 6.28 -16.36
CA VAL A 320 38.60 6.05 -17.53
C VAL A 320 39.64 7.17 -17.69
N GLY A 321 39.25 8.43 -17.47
CA GLY A 321 40.18 9.55 -17.49
C GLY A 321 41.28 9.44 -16.43
N ALA A 322 40.91 9.06 -15.20
CA ALA A 322 41.86 8.81 -14.13
C ALA A 322 42.79 7.64 -14.47
N ALA A 323 42.28 6.55 -15.05
CA ALA A 323 43.10 5.41 -15.48
C ALA A 323 44.11 5.79 -16.58
N ILE A 324 43.70 6.58 -17.58
CA ILE A 324 44.59 7.11 -18.62
C ILE A 324 45.69 7.97 -17.98
N TYR A 325 45.33 8.85 -17.06
CA TYR A 325 46.31 9.68 -16.36
C TYR A 325 47.30 8.83 -15.54
N LEU A 326 46.81 7.87 -14.76
CA LEU A 326 47.65 7.05 -13.88
C LEU A 326 48.57 6.08 -14.66
N GLU A 327 48.10 5.44 -15.73
CA GLU A 327 48.93 4.52 -16.51
C GLU A 327 49.86 5.25 -17.47
N GLU A 328 49.34 6.19 -18.25
CA GLU A 328 50.13 6.78 -19.33
C GLU A 328 50.96 7.96 -18.82
N TYR A 329 50.40 8.86 -17.99
CA TYR A 329 51.09 10.10 -17.61
C TYR A 329 51.86 10.00 -16.29
N ALA A 330 51.26 9.44 -15.24
CA ALA A 330 51.86 9.40 -13.91
C ALA A 330 53.17 8.60 -13.89
N ALA A 331 53.30 7.55 -14.71
CA ALA A 331 54.52 6.76 -14.85
C ALA A 331 55.72 7.57 -15.40
N THR A 332 55.47 8.66 -16.15
CA THR A 332 56.51 9.49 -16.75
C THR A 332 56.95 10.69 -15.91
N VAL A 333 56.33 10.89 -14.74
CA VAL A 333 56.60 12.05 -13.90
C VAL A 333 57.94 11.90 -13.17
N ARG A 334 58.91 12.77 -13.51
CA ARG A 334 60.23 12.83 -12.86
C ARG A 334 60.23 13.55 -11.50
N ASN A 335 59.25 14.41 -11.24
CA ASN A 335 59.19 15.17 -9.99
C ASN A 335 58.90 14.22 -8.80
N PRO A 336 59.78 14.14 -7.79
CA PRO A 336 59.63 13.22 -6.66
C PRO A 336 58.36 13.48 -5.85
N THR A 337 57.94 14.74 -5.71
CA THR A 337 56.71 15.10 -4.98
C THR A 337 55.49 14.56 -5.70
N MET A 338 55.41 14.75 -7.01
CA MET A 338 54.27 14.31 -7.81
C MET A 338 54.20 12.78 -7.92
N ARG A 339 55.36 12.10 -7.95
CA ARG A 339 55.42 10.63 -7.87
C ARG A 339 54.85 10.10 -6.54
N ARG A 340 55.13 10.78 -5.42
CA ARG A 340 54.53 10.44 -4.12
C ARG A 340 53.02 10.66 -4.12
N ILE A 341 52.55 11.80 -4.67
CA ILE A 341 51.12 12.09 -4.79
C ILE A 341 50.40 10.99 -5.60
N ASN A 342 50.93 10.63 -6.77
CA ASN A 342 50.35 9.56 -7.59
C ASN A 342 50.33 8.21 -6.85
N GLY A 343 51.39 7.88 -6.09
CA GLY A 343 51.42 6.69 -5.24
C GLY A 343 50.38 6.71 -4.12
N ILE A 344 50.15 7.86 -3.49
CA ILE A 344 49.07 8.08 -2.51
C ILE A 344 47.70 7.90 -3.18
N ILE A 345 47.48 8.49 -4.36
CA ILE A 345 46.22 8.33 -5.12
C ILE A 345 45.95 6.85 -5.41
N GLN A 346 46.94 6.13 -5.96
CA GLN A 346 46.79 4.70 -6.25
C GLN A 346 46.48 3.89 -5.00
N THR A 347 47.15 4.19 -3.88
CA THR A 347 46.91 3.52 -2.60
C THR A 347 45.49 3.78 -2.09
N ASN A 348 44.98 5.02 -2.22
CA ASN A 348 43.62 5.37 -1.86
C ASN A 348 42.59 4.69 -2.76
N ILE A 349 42.82 4.60 -4.07
CA ILE A 349 41.93 3.88 -5.00
C ILE A 349 41.83 2.41 -4.58
N ASN A 350 42.96 1.75 -4.29
CA ASN A 350 42.98 0.36 -3.84
C ASN A 350 42.28 0.19 -2.49
N ASN A 351 42.49 1.11 -1.54
CA ASN A 351 41.84 1.07 -0.24
C ASN A 351 40.32 1.29 -0.34
N LEU A 352 39.88 2.22 -1.19
CA LEU A 352 38.47 2.52 -1.45
C LEU A 352 37.73 1.30 -2.01
N ALA A 353 38.36 0.51 -2.89
CA ALA A 353 37.75 -0.72 -3.41
C ALA A 353 37.37 -1.74 -2.30
N GLY A 354 38.02 -1.68 -1.13
CA GLY A 354 37.74 -2.53 0.03
C GLY A 354 36.77 -1.95 1.06
N VAL A 355 36.29 -0.70 0.88
CA VAL A 355 35.41 -0.03 1.85
C VAL A 355 33.99 -0.61 1.78
N PRO A 356 33.34 -0.91 2.92
CA PRO A 356 31.94 -1.35 2.93
C PRO A 356 30.99 -0.32 2.30
N SER A 357 30.01 -0.78 1.50
CA SER A 357 29.14 0.10 0.71
C SER A 357 28.30 1.07 1.55
N ILE A 358 27.97 0.73 2.80
CA ILE A 358 27.24 1.61 3.72
C ILE A 358 28.00 2.91 4.02
N ILE A 359 29.34 2.86 4.06
CA ILE A 359 30.19 4.03 4.34
C ILE A 359 30.10 5.04 3.20
N TYR A 360 30.01 4.55 1.95
CA TYR A 360 29.73 5.41 0.80
C TYR A 360 28.36 6.08 0.91
N GLY A 361 27.35 5.39 1.45
CA GLY A 361 26.06 5.99 1.76
C GLY A 361 26.14 7.16 2.74
N LEU A 362 26.88 6.99 3.84
CA LEU A 362 27.10 8.04 4.84
C LEU A 362 27.86 9.23 4.25
N LEU A 363 28.89 8.96 3.45
CA LEU A 363 29.64 9.99 2.74
C LEU A 363 28.77 10.71 1.71
N GLY A 364 27.97 9.99 0.94
CA GLY A 364 27.03 10.55 -0.02
C GLY A 364 25.96 11.42 0.64
N LEU A 365 25.45 11.01 1.80
CA LEU A 365 24.56 11.84 2.61
C LEU A 365 25.26 13.12 3.10
N ALA A 366 26.50 13.03 3.57
CA ALA A 366 27.23 14.20 4.06
C ALA A 366 27.59 15.18 2.91
N VAL A 367 28.06 14.66 1.78
CA VAL A 367 28.61 15.44 0.67
C VAL A 367 27.51 15.83 -0.32
N PHE A 368 26.80 14.87 -0.92
CA PHE A 368 25.87 15.15 -2.01
C PHE A 368 24.51 15.63 -1.52
N VAL A 369 24.01 15.09 -0.40
CA VAL A 369 22.70 15.48 0.13
C VAL A 369 22.76 16.73 1.00
N ARG A 370 23.83 16.92 1.80
CA ARG A 370 23.92 18.07 2.74
C ARG A 370 24.84 19.19 2.23
N MET A 371 26.10 18.89 1.91
CA MET A 371 27.06 19.93 1.54
C MET A 371 26.78 20.52 0.16
N LEU A 372 26.38 19.69 -0.81
CA LEU A 372 26.06 20.09 -2.19
C LEU A 372 24.55 20.17 -2.44
N GLU A 373 23.76 20.30 -1.38
CA GLU A 373 22.29 20.39 -1.44
C GLU A 373 21.82 21.37 -2.51
N PRO A 374 22.35 22.61 -2.63
CA PRO A 374 21.84 23.55 -3.62
C PRO A 374 21.97 23.08 -5.08
N LEU A 375 23.00 22.29 -5.37
CA LEU A 375 23.22 21.73 -6.71
C LEU A 375 22.40 20.46 -6.93
N THR A 376 22.33 19.59 -5.92
CA THR A 376 21.69 18.28 -6.04
C THR A 376 20.18 18.32 -5.84
N SER A 377 19.65 19.36 -5.20
CA SER A 377 18.21 19.65 -5.11
C SER A 377 17.68 20.39 -6.35
N GLY A 378 18.57 20.95 -7.18
CA GLY A 378 18.20 21.75 -8.36
C GLY A 378 17.94 23.23 -8.04
N THR A 379 18.04 23.64 -6.77
CA THR A 379 17.75 25.02 -6.35
C THR A 379 18.69 26.05 -6.95
N ALA A 380 19.97 25.71 -7.09
CA ALA A 380 20.97 26.54 -7.78
C ALA A 380 20.69 26.71 -9.28
N LEU A 381 19.91 25.81 -9.88
CA LEU A 381 19.47 25.86 -11.27
C LEU A 381 18.09 26.51 -11.44
N GLY A 382 17.50 27.01 -10.34
CA GLY A 382 16.15 27.58 -10.33
C GLY A 382 15.03 26.54 -10.43
N ILE A 383 15.36 25.24 -10.35
CA ILE A 383 14.41 24.13 -10.40
C ILE A 383 14.13 23.73 -8.96
N ASN A 384 13.11 24.36 -8.35
CA ASN A 384 12.73 24.13 -6.96
C ASN A 384 11.53 23.18 -6.88
N ASP A 385 11.75 21.95 -6.45
CA ASP A 385 10.67 21.04 -6.04
C ASP A 385 10.57 21.06 -4.50
N PRO A 386 9.46 21.57 -3.91
CA PRO A 386 9.25 21.60 -2.46
C PRO A 386 9.36 20.22 -1.80
N ALA A 387 9.09 19.15 -2.55
CA ALA A 387 9.18 17.80 -2.04
C ALA A 387 10.64 17.37 -1.79
N THR A 388 11.61 17.91 -2.53
CA THR A 388 13.02 17.47 -2.53
C THR A 388 14.02 18.51 -2.07
N ALA A 389 13.56 19.59 -1.42
CA ALA A 389 14.38 20.66 -0.85
C ALA A 389 15.41 20.20 0.22
N ASN A 390 15.47 18.91 0.56
CA ASN A 390 16.46 18.32 1.47
C ASN A 390 17.62 17.62 0.76
N GLY A 391 17.75 17.76 -0.57
CA GLY A 391 18.85 17.21 -1.36
C GLY A 391 18.80 15.70 -1.60
N ARG A 392 17.72 15.01 -1.18
CA ARG A 392 17.53 13.56 -1.34
C ARG A 392 16.93 13.22 -2.70
N THR A 393 17.74 13.41 -3.74
CA THR A 393 17.33 13.30 -5.14
C THR A 393 18.04 12.15 -5.86
N ILE A 394 17.57 11.84 -7.07
CA ILE A 394 18.21 10.85 -7.95
C ILE A 394 19.66 11.25 -8.23
N VAL A 395 19.95 12.54 -8.43
CA VAL A 395 21.33 13.02 -8.61
C VAL A 395 22.21 12.64 -7.42
N SER A 396 21.78 12.91 -6.19
CA SER A 396 22.54 12.57 -4.98
C SER A 396 22.84 11.07 -4.88
N ALA A 397 21.85 10.22 -5.18
CA ALA A 397 22.04 8.77 -5.21
C ALA A 397 22.96 8.31 -6.33
N GLY A 398 22.77 8.83 -7.55
CA GLY A 398 23.59 8.50 -8.71
C GLY A 398 25.05 8.86 -8.50
N LEU A 399 25.33 10.03 -7.90
CA LEU A 399 26.67 10.46 -7.51
C LEU A 399 27.27 9.59 -6.39
N THR A 400 26.45 9.17 -5.43
CA THR A 400 26.90 8.26 -4.37
C THR A 400 27.30 6.90 -4.92
N LEU A 401 26.49 6.30 -5.80
CA LEU A 401 26.84 5.05 -6.46
C LEU A 401 28.00 5.23 -7.43
N ALA A 402 28.12 6.38 -8.11
CA ALA A 402 29.28 6.69 -8.94
C ALA A 402 30.57 6.63 -8.12
N LEU A 403 30.58 7.24 -6.93
CA LEU A 403 31.73 7.20 -6.02
C LEU A 403 32.06 5.77 -5.56
N LEU A 404 31.03 4.95 -5.30
CA LEU A 404 31.18 3.55 -4.89
C LEU A 404 31.86 2.71 -5.97
N ILE A 405 31.46 2.83 -7.24
CA ILE A 405 32.01 2.01 -8.33
C ILE A 405 33.23 2.62 -9.02
N LEU A 406 33.55 3.89 -8.73
CA LEU A 406 34.67 4.60 -9.35
C LEU A 406 36.02 3.87 -9.20
N PRO A 407 36.41 3.36 -8.02
CA PRO A 407 37.68 2.61 -7.87
C PRO A 407 37.76 1.38 -8.77
N ILE A 408 36.63 0.67 -8.93
CA ILE A 408 36.55 -0.55 -9.75
C ILE A 408 36.74 -0.19 -11.23
N ILE A 409 36.10 0.88 -11.68
CA ILE A 409 36.26 1.39 -13.05
C ILE A 409 37.71 1.79 -13.32
N ILE A 410 38.33 2.51 -12.38
CA ILE A 410 39.73 2.95 -12.53
C ILE A 410 40.65 1.74 -12.67
N ILE A 411 40.59 0.78 -11.73
CA ILE A 411 41.46 -0.40 -11.72
C ILE A 411 41.29 -1.22 -13.02
N ASN A 412 40.05 -1.52 -13.41
CA ASN A 412 39.78 -2.29 -14.62
C ASN A 412 40.26 -1.57 -15.89
N ALA A 413 40.11 -0.23 -15.94
CA ALA A 413 40.59 0.54 -17.07
C ALA A 413 42.13 0.63 -17.11
N GLN A 414 42.79 0.71 -15.95
CA GLN A 414 44.26 0.64 -15.85
C GLN A 414 44.77 -0.70 -16.40
N GLU A 415 44.17 -1.82 -15.99
CA GLU A 415 44.55 -3.15 -16.47
C GLU A 415 44.37 -3.29 -17.99
N ALA A 416 43.26 -2.78 -18.52
CA ALA A 416 43.00 -2.79 -19.97
C ALA A 416 44.00 -1.94 -20.76
N ILE A 417 44.36 -0.75 -20.26
CA ILE A 417 45.36 0.13 -20.89
C ILE A 417 46.76 -0.51 -20.81
N LYS A 418 47.10 -1.08 -19.66
CA LYS A 418 48.38 -1.75 -19.42
C LYS A 418 48.59 -2.98 -20.30
N ALA A 419 47.51 -3.67 -20.67
CA ALA A 419 47.56 -4.83 -21.57
C ALA A 419 47.96 -4.48 -23.01
N VAL A 420 47.83 -3.21 -23.43
CA VAL A 420 48.29 -2.77 -24.75
C VAL A 420 49.82 -2.91 -24.84
N PRO A 421 50.40 -3.49 -25.91
CA PRO A 421 51.84 -3.61 -26.07
C PRO A 421 52.61 -2.28 -26.05
N GLN A 422 53.79 -2.23 -25.43
CA GLN A 422 54.66 -1.05 -25.48
C GLN A 422 55.19 -0.75 -26.89
N SER A 423 55.37 -1.78 -27.74
CA SER A 423 55.81 -1.61 -29.12
C SER A 423 54.89 -0.71 -29.93
N LEU A 424 53.56 -0.81 -29.73
CA LEU A 424 52.60 0.08 -30.39
C LEU A 424 52.78 1.55 -29.97
N ARG A 425 53.07 1.79 -28.69
CA ARG A 425 53.34 3.14 -28.18
C ARG A 425 54.62 3.72 -28.78
N GLN A 426 55.68 2.92 -28.80
CA GLN A 426 56.98 3.32 -29.34
C GLN A 426 56.93 3.53 -30.86
N ALA A 427 56.20 2.69 -31.60
CA ALA A 427 56.01 2.85 -33.04
C ALA A 427 55.30 4.16 -33.37
N GLY A 428 54.20 4.50 -32.67
CA GLY A 428 53.49 5.76 -32.86
C GLY A 428 54.40 6.97 -32.59
N MET A 429 55.11 6.97 -31.47
CA MET A 429 56.06 8.04 -31.13
C MET A 429 57.25 8.11 -32.10
N GLY A 430 57.72 6.96 -32.61
CA GLY A 430 58.79 6.88 -33.61
C GLY A 430 58.41 7.45 -34.98
N LEU A 431 57.12 7.48 -35.32
CA LEU A 431 56.56 8.14 -36.50
C LEU A 431 56.30 9.64 -36.27
N GLY A 432 56.69 10.19 -35.12
CA GLY A 432 56.49 11.60 -34.76
C GLY A 432 55.13 11.92 -34.14
N ALA A 433 54.31 10.92 -33.81
CA ALA A 433 53.05 11.18 -33.10
C ALA A 433 53.32 11.62 -31.66
N THR A 434 52.58 12.63 -31.20
CA THR A 434 52.59 13.02 -29.78
C THR A 434 52.02 11.90 -28.91
N LYS A 435 52.36 11.92 -27.62
CA LYS A 435 51.82 10.96 -26.64
C LYS A 435 50.30 10.94 -26.63
N TRP A 436 49.65 12.11 -26.67
CA TRP A 436 48.19 12.22 -26.72
C TRP A 436 47.61 11.62 -28.00
N GLN A 437 48.21 11.89 -29.16
CA GLN A 437 47.80 11.27 -30.43
C GLN A 437 47.95 9.74 -30.39
N THR A 438 49.06 9.24 -29.84
CA THR A 438 49.30 7.80 -29.67
C THR A 438 48.26 7.16 -28.75
N ILE A 439 47.91 7.82 -27.64
CA ILE A 439 46.89 7.33 -26.70
C ILE A 439 45.52 7.27 -27.38
N TRP A 440 45.10 8.37 -28.03
CA TRP A 440 43.79 8.45 -28.66
C TRP A 440 43.62 7.54 -29.88
N ALA A 441 44.64 7.46 -30.74
CA ALA A 441 44.54 6.73 -31.99
C ALA A 441 44.87 5.24 -31.86
N HIS A 442 45.68 4.85 -30.87
CA HIS A 442 46.18 3.47 -30.76
C HIS A 442 45.90 2.84 -29.40
N VAL A 443 46.30 3.45 -28.29
CA VAL A 443 46.16 2.80 -26.96
C VAL A 443 44.71 2.62 -26.56
N LEU A 444 43.94 3.71 -26.56
CA LEU A 444 42.55 3.70 -26.10
C LEU A 444 41.67 2.79 -26.98
N PRO A 445 41.72 2.86 -28.33
CA PRO A 445 40.96 1.94 -29.18
C PRO A 445 41.25 0.45 -28.91
N ASN A 446 42.50 0.09 -28.68
CA ASN A 446 42.88 -1.29 -28.35
C ASN A 446 42.47 -1.70 -26.93
N ALA A 447 42.39 -0.75 -25.98
CA ALA A 447 41.96 -1.01 -24.60
C ALA A 447 40.43 -1.01 -24.42
N ILE A 448 39.66 -0.37 -25.31
CA ILE A 448 38.18 -0.23 -25.22
C ILE A 448 37.47 -1.55 -24.90
N PRO A 449 37.76 -2.69 -25.57
CA PRO A 449 37.05 -3.94 -25.27
C PRO A 449 37.25 -4.41 -23.82
N GLY A 450 38.45 -4.19 -23.26
CA GLY A 450 38.77 -4.48 -21.86
C GLY A 450 38.08 -3.51 -20.90
N ILE A 451 38.18 -2.20 -21.17
CA ILE A 451 37.53 -1.13 -20.40
C ILE A 451 36.02 -1.37 -20.32
N LEU A 452 35.37 -1.64 -21.46
CA LEU A 452 33.93 -1.89 -21.52
C LEU A 452 33.52 -3.12 -20.70
N THR A 453 34.32 -4.19 -20.71
CA THR A 453 34.02 -5.39 -19.93
C THR A 453 34.06 -5.09 -18.43
N GLY A 454 35.11 -4.42 -17.96
CA GLY A 454 35.21 -4.01 -16.55
C GLY A 454 34.10 -3.05 -16.13
N ASN A 455 33.71 -2.13 -17.01
CA ASN A 455 32.63 -1.17 -16.77
C ASN A 455 31.27 -1.84 -16.67
N ILE A 456 30.98 -2.83 -17.52
CA ILE A 456 29.73 -3.61 -17.46
C ILE A 456 29.59 -4.29 -16.09
N LEU A 457 30.66 -4.89 -15.58
CA LEU A 457 30.67 -5.53 -14.26
C LEU A 457 30.51 -4.52 -13.13
N ALA A 458 31.17 -3.37 -13.21
CA ALA A 458 31.05 -2.30 -12.22
C ALA A 458 29.62 -1.73 -12.15
N VAL A 459 29.00 -1.48 -13.31
CA VAL A 459 27.60 -1.03 -13.38
C VAL A 459 26.64 -2.11 -12.87
N SER A 460 26.86 -3.38 -13.22
CA SER A 460 26.07 -4.51 -12.71
C SER A 460 26.05 -4.54 -11.18
N ARG A 461 27.20 -4.26 -10.56
CA ARG A 461 27.29 -4.12 -9.10
C ARG A 461 26.42 -2.97 -8.62
N ALA A 462 26.56 -1.77 -9.20
CA ALA A 462 25.77 -0.59 -8.80
C ALA A 462 24.25 -0.82 -8.90
N VAL A 463 23.77 -1.52 -9.93
CA VAL A 463 22.33 -1.85 -10.11
C VAL A 463 21.77 -2.64 -8.91
N GLY A 464 22.59 -3.45 -8.26
CA GLY A 464 22.21 -4.26 -7.10
C GLY A 464 22.50 -3.63 -5.73
N GLU A 465 23.07 -2.41 -5.65
CA GLU A 465 23.45 -1.81 -4.37
C GLU A 465 22.25 -1.16 -3.66
N THR A 466 21.89 -1.66 -2.48
CA THR A 466 20.83 -1.08 -1.64
C THR A 466 21.38 -0.25 -0.47
N ALA A 467 22.43 -0.75 0.19
CA ALA A 467 22.96 -0.19 1.43
C ALA A 467 23.26 1.32 1.38
N PRO A 468 24.03 1.84 0.40
CA PRO A 468 24.30 3.28 0.33
C PRO A 468 23.03 4.10 0.08
N LEU A 469 22.09 3.58 -0.72
CA LEU A 469 20.87 4.28 -1.10
C LEU A 469 19.90 4.46 0.07
N VAL A 470 19.79 3.47 0.95
CA VAL A 470 19.00 3.56 2.19
C VAL A 470 19.50 4.71 3.06
N VAL A 471 20.81 4.94 3.12
CA VAL A 471 21.40 6.02 3.92
C VAL A 471 21.24 7.40 3.25
N VAL A 472 21.42 7.48 1.93
CA VAL A 472 21.19 8.71 1.15
C VAL A 472 19.74 9.17 1.28
N GLY A 473 18.81 8.21 1.45
CA GLY A 473 17.43 8.48 1.82
C GLY A 473 16.45 8.26 0.67
N VAL A 474 16.52 7.09 0.02
CA VAL A 474 15.43 6.60 -0.85
C VAL A 474 14.08 6.66 -0.15
N SER A 475 13.03 6.96 -0.91
CA SER A 475 11.68 6.94 -0.36
C SER A 475 11.26 5.52 -0.01
N THR A 476 10.63 5.34 1.15
CA THR A 476 10.03 4.06 1.56
C THR A 476 8.66 3.82 0.95
N PHE A 477 8.03 4.89 0.45
CA PHE A 477 6.75 4.86 -0.21
C PHE A 477 6.68 5.98 -1.25
N ILE A 478 6.48 5.64 -2.53
CA ILE A 478 6.38 6.61 -3.62
C ILE A 478 5.41 6.13 -4.70
N THR A 479 4.33 6.90 -4.89
CA THR A 479 3.27 6.63 -5.87
C THR A 479 3.45 7.42 -7.17
N THR A 480 4.28 8.47 -7.15
CA THR A 480 4.52 9.34 -8.31
C THR A 480 5.81 8.98 -9.04
N ASP A 481 5.75 9.03 -10.36
CA ASP A 481 6.92 8.78 -11.20
C ASP A 481 7.95 9.92 -11.12
N PRO A 482 9.25 9.61 -11.28
CA PRO A 482 10.27 10.63 -11.34
C PRO A 482 10.19 11.41 -12.66
N ALA A 483 9.76 12.67 -12.60
CA ALA A 483 9.67 13.56 -13.75
C ALA A 483 11.01 14.24 -14.12
N SER A 484 11.94 14.31 -13.16
CA SER A 484 13.23 14.99 -13.32
C SER A 484 14.33 14.27 -12.52
N PRO A 485 15.63 14.51 -12.82
CA PRO A 485 16.72 13.98 -12.01
C PRO A 485 16.75 14.54 -10.56
N PHE A 486 16.01 15.62 -10.29
CA PHE A 486 15.89 16.23 -8.97
C PHE A 486 14.67 15.73 -8.17
N SER A 487 13.92 14.77 -8.72
CA SER A 487 12.72 14.22 -8.08
C SER A 487 13.06 13.21 -6.97
N LYS A 488 12.08 12.97 -6.08
CA LYS A 488 12.11 11.83 -5.16
C LYS A 488 12.13 10.54 -5.95
N PHE A 489 12.70 9.50 -5.35
CA PHE A 489 12.83 8.22 -6.01
C PHE A 489 12.88 7.09 -5.01
N THR A 490 12.65 5.89 -5.55
CA THR A 490 13.07 4.63 -4.97
C THR A 490 13.77 3.84 -6.06
N THR A 491 14.36 2.70 -5.71
CA THR A 491 15.01 1.80 -6.67
C THR A 491 14.51 0.39 -6.41
N LEU A 492 14.52 -0.47 -7.44
CA LEU A 492 14.11 -1.86 -7.32
C LEU A 492 14.77 -2.59 -6.13
N PRO A 493 16.11 -2.57 -5.96
CA PRO A 493 16.74 -3.29 -4.86
C PRO A 493 16.37 -2.71 -3.48
N ALA A 494 16.12 -1.40 -3.38
CA ALA A 494 15.63 -0.77 -2.16
C ALA A 494 14.17 -1.14 -1.84
N GLN A 495 13.29 -1.17 -2.86
CA GLN A 495 11.90 -1.57 -2.69
C GLN A 495 11.78 -3.04 -2.31
N ILE A 496 12.58 -3.92 -2.93
CA ILE A 496 12.67 -5.34 -2.55
C ILE A 496 13.05 -5.47 -1.07
N TYR A 497 14.11 -4.78 -0.62
CA TYR A 497 14.54 -4.80 0.78
C TYR A 497 13.44 -4.31 1.76
N GLN A 498 12.70 -3.26 1.37
CA GLN A 498 11.60 -2.74 2.18
C GLN A 498 10.41 -3.70 2.23
N TRP A 499 10.14 -4.46 1.17
CA TRP A 499 9.07 -5.44 1.15
C TRP A 499 9.43 -6.73 1.89
N THR A 500 10.66 -7.20 1.78
CA THR A 500 11.11 -8.40 2.51
C THR A 500 11.20 -8.20 4.02
N SER A 501 11.33 -6.95 4.48
CA SER A 501 11.33 -6.61 5.91
C SER A 501 9.93 -6.46 6.52
N ARG A 502 8.86 -6.54 5.71
CA ARG A 502 7.48 -6.48 6.22
C ARG A 502 7.03 -7.84 6.76
N PRO A 503 6.22 -7.85 7.85
CA PRO A 503 5.78 -9.09 8.47
C PRO A 503 4.72 -9.85 7.67
N GLN A 504 4.00 -9.18 6.75
CA GLN A 504 2.94 -9.83 5.98
C GLN A 504 3.52 -10.65 4.81
N ASP A 505 3.01 -11.87 4.61
CA ASP A 505 3.55 -12.82 3.62
C ASP A 505 3.33 -12.36 2.18
N GLU A 506 2.32 -11.54 1.92
CA GLU A 506 2.02 -11.01 0.59
C GLU A 506 3.13 -10.07 0.10
N PHE A 507 3.71 -9.28 1.02
CA PHE A 507 4.87 -8.44 0.70
C PHE A 507 6.10 -9.27 0.30
N ARG A 508 6.26 -10.48 0.86
CA ARG A 508 7.32 -11.41 0.47
C ARG A 508 7.09 -11.97 -0.94
N ASN A 509 5.85 -12.24 -1.31
CA ASN A 509 5.49 -12.72 -2.65
C ASN A 509 5.74 -11.66 -3.74
N ILE A 510 5.32 -10.42 -3.53
CA ILE A 510 5.62 -9.33 -4.49
C ILE A 510 7.10 -8.96 -4.51
N ALA A 511 7.82 -9.11 -3.39
CA ALA A 511 9.27 -8.97 -3.37
C ALA A 511 9.97 -10.03 -4.24
N ALA A 512 9.51 -11.29 -4.19
CA ALA A 512 10.00 -12.34 -5.07
C ALA A 512 9.74 -12.03 -6.55
N ALA A 513 8.55 -11.52 -6.88
CA ALA A 513 8.24 -11.05 -8.24
C ALA A 513 9.17 -9.90 -8.67
N ALA A 514 9.40 -8.91 -7.81
CA ALA A 514 10.31 -7.81 -8.07
C ALA A 514 11.78 -8.26 -8.25
N ILE A 515 12.23 -9.29 -7.53
CA ILE A 515 13.58 -9.89 -7.73
C ILE A 515 13.70 -10.46 -9.15
N ILE A 516 12.68 -11.16 -9.66
CA ILE A 516 12.67 -11.66 -11.03
C ILE A 516 12.78 -10.51 -12.02
N VAL A 517 12.03 -9.42 -11.81
CA VAL A 517 12.10 -8.23 -12.68
C VAL A 517 13.48 -7.58 -12.61
N LEU A 518 14.08 -7.45 -11.43
CA LEU A 518 15.43 -6.93 -11.27
C LEU A 518 16.46 -7.78 -12.01
N LEU A 519 16.35 -9.11 -11.95
CA LEU A 519 17.22 -10.02 -12.70
C LEU A 519 17.05 -9.85 -14.22
N VAL A 520 15.82 -9.77 -14.71
CA VAL A 520 15.55 -9.51 -16.14
C VAL A 520 16.09 -8.15 -16.57
N LEU A 521 15.92 -7.11 -15.75
CA LEU A 521 16.47 -5.78 -16.01
C LEU A 521 18.00 -5.82 -16.07
N LEU A 522 18.65 -6.46 -15.09
CA LEU A 522 20.11 -6.58 -15.06
C LEU A 522 20.63 -7.36 -16.28
N LEU A 523 20.01 -8.50 -16.60
CA LEU A 523 20.40 -9.32 -17.74
C LEU A 523 20.19 -8.58 -19.07
N SER A 524 19.10 -7.83 -19.23
CA SER A 524 18.83 -7.05 -20.45
C SER A 524 19.80 -5.89 -20.61
N LEU A 525 20.12 -5.15 -19.53
CA LEU A 525 21.12 -4.09 -19.54
C LEU A 525 22.51 -4.64 -19.89
N ASN A 526 22.90 -5.76 -19.30
CA ASN A 526 24.18 -6.41 -19.57
C ASN A 526 24.26 -6.96 -21.00
N ALA A 527 23.19 -7.60 -21.48
CA ALA A 527 23.11 -8.07 -22.86
C ALA A 527 23.25 -6.91 -23.84
N ALA A 528 22.52 -5.81 -23.62
CA ALA A 528 22.63 -4.61 -24.45
C ALA A 528 24.06 -4.03 -24.45
N ALA A 529 24.69 -3.94 -23.29
CA ALA A 529 26.05 -3.43 -23.16
C ALA A 529 27.09 -4.34 -23.86
N VAL A 530 26.94 -5.67 -23.77
CA VAL A 530 27.79 -6.64 -24.47
C VAL A 530 27.59 -6.57 -25.98
N LEU A 531 26.35 -6.43 -26.45
CA LEU A 531 26.06 -6.27 -27.88
C LEU A 531 26.69 -4.99 -28.45
N LEU A 532 26.59 -3.88 -27.71
CA LEU A 532 27.25 -2.62 -28.06
C LEU A 532 28.78 -2.81 -28.11
N ARG A 533 29.38 -3.41 -27.06
CA ARG A 533 30.83 -3.74 -27.03
C ARG A 533 31.26 -4.54 -28.25
N ASN A 534 30.53 -5.61 -28.60
CA ASN A 534 30.87 -6.47 -29.73
C ASN A 534 30.82 -5.73 -31.07
N ARG A 535 29.84 -4.83 -31.23
CA ARG A 535 29.73 -3.99 -32.44
C ARG A 535 30.89 -3.01 -32.57
N TYR A 536 31.30 -2.36 -31.48
CA TYR A 536 32.44 -1.44 -31.49
C TYR A 536 33.77 -2.17 -31.65
N SER A 537 33.93 -3.35 -31.02
CA SER A 537 35.15 -4.15 -31.15
C SER A 537 35.37 -4.62 -32.60
N LYS A 538 34.31 -5.03 -33.30
CA LYS A 538 34.37 -5.43 -34.73
C LYS A 538 34.66 -4.28 -35.70
N LYS A 539 34.49 -3.02 -35.29
CA LYS A 539 34.82 -1.85 -36.11
C LYS A 539 36.26 -1.37 -35.91
N LEU A 540 36.89 -1.80 -34.81
CA LEU A 540 38.24 -1.40 -34.40
C LEU A 540 39.30 -2.46 -34.73
N ALA A 541 38.89 -3.73 -34.83
CA ALA A 541 39.63 -4.81 -35.47
C ALA A 541 39.42 -4.75 -36.99
#